data_AF-A0A969Q6I6-F1
#
_entry.id   AF-A0A969Q6I6-F1
#
_cell.length_a   1.000
_cell.length_b   1.000
_cell.length_c   1.000
_cell.angle_alpha   90.00
_cell.angle_beta   90.00
_cell.angle_gamma   90.00
#
_symmetry.space_group_name_H-M   'P 1'
#
loop_
_entity.id
_entity.type
_entity.pdbx_description
1 polymer ?
#
loop_
_entity_poly.entity_id
_entity_poly.type
_entity_poly.pdbx_seq_one_letter_code
_entity_poly.pdbx_strand_id
1 'polypeptide(L)'
;MNGHLENIRESSIPLPITTAALRLAEKFSNIGGVMNQQKKEQVYWNTLAVCAVKDYMEMMDISTDLNGSDSWNPVMRLATDAADLKLTQLGHLECRPLKLGQSGKFCNIPLEIPEDRIGLVAVEIDTQRQAATLLGFIATPKAGKLTVDKLQSIDKLLLHLDWLERKKAPVQLRQWLHNKFDAGWQSVAEVLVPKNLVLLSAAVQ
;
A
#
# COMPACT_ATOMS: atom_id res chain seq x y z
N MET A 1 -31.21 4.91 0.27
CA MET A 1 -29.86 4.92 0.88
C MET A 1 -29.36 3.53 1.29
N ASN A 2 -30.21 2.53 1.56
CA ASN A 2 -29.74 1.18 1.94
C ASN A 2 -29.18 0.35 0.78
N GLY A 3 -29.69 0.52 -0.46
CA GLY A 3 -29.28 -0.33 -1.58
C GLY A 3 -27.81 -0.21 -1.99
N HIS A 4 -27.14 0.93 -1.76
CA HIS A 4 -25.72 1.06 -2.11
C HIS A 4 -24.82 0.35 -1.10
N LEU A 5 -25.16 0.40 0.20
CA LEU A 5 -24.44 -0.32 1.26
C LEU A 5 -24.54 -1.83 1.09
N GLU A 6 -25.72 -2.34 0.71
CA GLU A 6 -25.89 -3.77 0.39
C GLU A 6 -25.04 -4.19 -0.81
N ASN A 7 -25.02 -3.39 -1.88
CA ASN A 7 -24.17 -3.65 -3.06
C ASN A 7 -22.67 -3.67 -2.71
N ILE A 8 -22.21 -2.73 -1.87
CA ILE A 8 -20.81 -2.72 -1.41
C ILE A 8 -20.49 -4.01 -0.63
N ARG A 9 -21.40 -4.48 0.23
CA ARG A 9 -21.22 -5.74 0.96
C ARG A 9 -21.26 -6.96 0.06
N GLU A 10 -22.12 -6.99 -0.95
CA GLU A 10 -22.16 -8.07 -1.96
C GLU A 10 -20.87 -8.13 -2.79
N SER A 11 -20.24 -6.99 -3.07
CA SER A 11 -18.97 -6.89 -3.80
C SER A 11 -17.71 -6.91 -2.91
N SER A 12 -17.90 -7.15 -1.61
CA SER A 12 -16.79 -7.15 -0.66
C SER A 12 -16.04 -8.48 -0.70
N ILE A 13 -14.74 -8.44 -0.38
CA ILE A 13 -13.88 -9.63 -0.43
C ILE A 13 -13.51 -10.05 1.00
N PRO A 14 -14.08 -11.15 1.52
CA PRO A 14 -13.69 -11.70 2.81
C PRO A 14 -12.39 -12.49 2.68
N LEU A 15 -11.49 -12.28 3.64
CA LEU A 15 -10.20 -12.94 3.75
C LEU A 15 -10.00 -13.45 5.18
N PRO A 16 -9.37 -14.62 5.36
CA PRO A 16 -9.01 -15.08 6.69
C PRO A 16 -7.88 -14.21 7.26
N ILE A 17 -7.96 -13.88 8.55
CA ILE A 17 -6.84 -13.30 9.27
C ILE A 17 -5.94 -14.44 9.71
N THR A 18 -4.75 -14.51 9.14
CA THR A 18 -3.80 -15.56 9.48
C THR A 18 -3.26 -15.42 10.91
N THR A 19 -2.89 -16.54 11.53
CA THR A 19 -2.19 -16.54 12.82
C THR A 19 -0.91 -15.70 12.79
N ALA A 20 -0.22 -15.67 11.63
CA ALA A 20 0.96 -14.84 11.44
C ALA A 20 0.62 -13.34 11.51
N ALA A 21 -0.47 -12.91 10.87
CA ALA A 21 -0.94 -11.53 10.93
C ALA A 21 -1.33 -11.12 12.36
N LEU A 22 -2.04 -11.99 13.10
CA LEU A 22 -2.39 -11.74 14.51
C LEU A 22 -1.15 -11.55 15.39
N ARG A 23 -0.19 -12.48 15.32
CA ARG A 23 1.07 -12.38 16.08
C ARG A 23 1.87 -11.13 15.71
N LEU A 24 1.85 -10.75 14.44
CA LEU A 24 2.55 -9.55 13.99
C LEU A 24 1.89 -8.28 14.53
N ALA A 25 0.56 -8.20 14.47
CA ALA A 25 -0.21 -7.09 15.04
C ALA A 25 0.02 -6.96 16.56
N GLU A 26 0.00 -8.07 17.30
CA GLU A 26 0.33 -8.10 18.74
C GLU A 26 1.76 -7.64 18.99
N LYS A 27 2.72 -8.12 18.20
CA LYS A 27 4.12 -7.71 18.32
C LYS A 27 4.24 -6.20 18.10
N PHE A 28 3.69 -5.68 17.01
CA PHE A 28 3.81 -4.26 16.65
C PHE A 28 3.11 -3.34 17.66
N SER A 29 1.98 -3.76 18.23
CA SER A 29 1.27 -3.00 19.27
C SER A 29 1.98 -2.99 20.63
N ASN A 30 2.83 -3.98 20.91
CA ASN A 30 3.45 -4.18 22.23
C ASN A 30 4.94 -3.77 22.32
N ILE A 31 5.53 -3.19 21.26
CA ILE A 31 6.93 -2.74 21.30
C ILE A 31 7.11 -1.57 22.29
N GLY A 32 8.21 -1.61 23.06
CA GLY A 32 8.62 -0.54 23.98
C GLY A 32 8.72 0.80 23.25
N GLY A 33 7.94 1.78 23.70
CA GLY A 33 7.77 3.08 23.05
C GLY A 33 6.29 3.44 22.79
N VAL A 34 5.40 2.44 22.66
CA VAL A 34 3.94 2.71 22.59
C VAL A 34 3.39 2.92 24.00
N MET A 35 3.34 4.19 24.44
CA MET A 35 3.03 4.54 25.82
C MET A 35 1.53 4.57 26.15
N ASN A 36 0.66 4.73 25.14
CA ASN A 36 -0.78 4.90 25.35
C ASN A 36 -1.60 3.75 24.74
N GLN A 37 -2.67 3.35 25.44
CA GLN A 37 -3.52 2.22 25.04
C GLN A 37 -4.19 2.43 23.68
N GLN A 38 -4.62 3.66 23.38
CA GLN A 38 -5.24 4.02 22.12
C GLN A 38 -4.32 3.75 20.92
N LYS A 39 -3.03 4.06 21.05
CA LYS A 39 -2.03 3.85 20.02
C LYS A 39 -1.70 2.38 19.85
N LYS A 40 -1.66 1.60 20.94
CA LYS A 40 -1.51 0.14 20.86
C LYS A 40 -2.63 -0.47 20.03
N GLU A 41 -3.88 -0.09 20.33
CA GLU A 41 -5.03 -0.53 19.55
C GLU A 41 -4.92 -0.09 18.10
N GLN A 42 -4.67 1.19 17.85
CA GLN A 42 -4.54 1.71 16.49
C GLN A 42 -3.51 0.94 15.67
N VAL A 43 -2.31 0.72 16.22
CA VAL A 43 -1.26 -0.06 15.57
C VAL A 43 -1.70 -1.50 15.30
N TYR A 44 -2.37 -2.14 16.26
CA TYR A 44 -2.90 -3.49 16.11
C TYR A 44 -3.87 -3.58 14.92
N TRP A 45 -4.89 -2.73 14.88
CA TRP A 45 -5.91 -2.74 13.82
C TRP A 45 -5.34 -2.35 12.45
N ASN A 46 -4.46 -1.36 12.40
CA ASN A 46 -3.78 -0.96 11.15
C ASN A 46 -2.94 -2.11 10.59
N THR A 47 -2.20 -2.81 11.46
CA THR A 47 -1.37 -3.95 11.05
C THR A 47 -2.22 -5.05 10.43
N LEU A 48 -3.37 -5.38 11.05
CA LEU A 48 -4.30 -6.38 10.49
C LEU A 48 -4.88 -5.95 9.14
N ALA A 49 -5.25 -4.66 8.99
CA ALA A 49 -5.75 -4.15 7.71
C ALA A 49 -4.69 -4.22 6.61
N VAL A 50 -3.45 -3.82 6.89
CA VAL A 50 -2.33 -3.89 5.93
C VAL A 50 -2.06 -5.35 5.52
N CYS A 51 -2.04 -6.28 6.47
CA CYS A 51 -1.89 -7.70 6.17
C CYS A 51 -3.00 -8.22 5.24
N ALA A 52 -4.27 -7.91 5.53
CA ALA A 52 -5.39 -8.36 4.71
C ALA A 52 -5.32 -7.81 3.28
N VAL A 53 -4.99 -6.52 3.11
CA VAL A 53 -4.85 -5.91 1.79
C VAL A 53 -3.63 -6.49 1.06
N LYS A 54 -2.53 -6.73 1.75
CA LYS A 54 -1.35 -7.40 1.17
C LYS A 54 -1.71 -8.78 0.64
N ASP A 55 -2.40 -9.60 1.44
CA ASP A 55 -2.79 -10.96 1.04
C ASP A 55 -3.68 -10.91 -0.22
N TYR A 56 -4.61 -9.95 -0.30
CA TYR A 56 -5.41 -9.72 -1.51
C TYR A 56 -4.56 -9.32 -2.72
N MET A 57 -3.62 -8.38 -2.57
CA MET A 57 -2.74 -7.96 -3.66
C MET A 57 -1.90 -9.13 -4.18
N GLU A 58 -1.35 -9.95 -3.28
CA GLU A 58 -0.58 -11.14 -3.66
C GLU A 58 -1.44 -12.20 -4.37
N MET A 59 -2.69 -12.39 -3.95
CA MET A 59 -3.64 -13.25 -4.66
C MET A 59 -3.94 -12.76 -6.08
N MET A 60 -3.83 -11.46 -6.33
CA MET A 60 -4.02 -10.83 -7.64
C MET A 60 -2.71 -10.67 -8.43
N ASP A 61 -1.61 -11.28 -7.99
CA ASP A 61 -0.27 -11.19 -8.59
C ASP A 61 0.29 -9.75 -8.64
N ILE A 62 -0.11 -8.91 -7.68
CA ILE A 62 0.38 -7.53 -7.54
C ILE A 62 1.48 -7.50 -6.48
N SER A 63 2.69 -7.09 -6.89
CA SER A 63 3.86 -7.04 -6.02
C SER A 63 3.75 -5.95 -4.94
N THR A 64 4.07 -6.31 -3.70
CA THR A 64 4.05 -5.43 -2.53
C THR A 64 5.43 -5.31 -1.86
N ASP A 65 5.68 -4.20 -1.17
CA ASP A 65 6.93 -3.92 -0.43
C ASP A 65 6.61 -3.44 0.99
N LEU A 66 6.49 -4.38 1.92
CA LEU A 66 6.26 -4.05 3.32
C LEU A 66 7.39 -3.18 3.90
N ASN A 67 8.65 -3.47 3.59
CA ASN A 67 9.78 -2.71 4.16
C ASN A 67 9.79 -1.25 3.70
N GLY A 68 9.26 -0.99 2.50
CA GLY A 68 9.07 0.36 2.00
C GLY A 68 7.80 1.07 2.49
N SER A 69 6.94 0.41 3.28
CA SER A 69 5.70 1.01 3.82
C SER A 69 5.96 1.71 5.16
N ASP A 70 5.33 2.87 5.40
CA ASP A 70 5.46 3.61 6.67
C ASP A 70 4.95 2.78 7.84
N SER A 71 3.89 1.99 7.62
CA SER A 71 3.28 1.09 8.60
C SER A 71 4.26 0.03 9.15
N TRP A 72 5.30 -0.32 8.39
CA TRP A 72 6.35 -1.26 8.79
C TRP A 72 7.58 -0.58 9.37
N ASN A 73 7.72 0.74 9.20
CA ASN A 73 8.77 1.53 9.82
C ASN A 73 8.47 1.76 11.32
N PRO A 74 9.34 1.35 12.26
CA PRO A 74 9.08 1.49 13.69
C PRO A 74 8.85 2.94 14.16
N VAL A 75 9.58 3.90 13.59
CA VAL A 75 9.47 5.32 13.96
C VAL A 75 8.16 5.90 13.44
N MET A 76 7.82 5.64 12.17
CA MET A 76 6.58 6.13 11.57
C MET A 76 5.34 5.55 12.24
N ARG A 77 5.36 4.25 12.56
CA ARG A 77 4.29 3.58 13.30
C ARG A 77 4.05 4.19 14.68
N LEU A 78 5.09 4.68 15.35
CA LEU A 78 4.98 5.39 16.63
C LEU A 78 4.47 6.82 16.45
N ALA A 79 5.01 7.55 15.47
CA ALA A 79 4.76 8.98 15.28
C ALA A 79 3.44 9.30 14.58
N THR A 80 2.93 8.40 13.74
CA THR A 80 1.82 8.69 12.81
C THR A 80 0.77 7.58 12.80
N ASP A 81 -0.42 7.86 12.29
CA ASP A 81 -1.42 6.84 12.01
C ASP A 81 -1.15 6.09 10.70
N ALA A 82 0.04 5.50 10.59
CA ALA A 82 0.46 4.73 9.43
C ALA A 82 -0.32 3.42 9.31
N ALA A 83 -0.90 3.21 8.13
CA ALA A 83 -1.60 1.99 7.74
C ALA A 83 -1.48 1.77 6.23
N ASP A 84 -0.38 2.23 5.63
CA ASP A 84 -0.13 2.12 4.20
C ASP A 84 0.49 0.78 3.83
N LEU A 85 0.29 0.39 2.58
CA LEU A 85 0.95 -0.71 1.91
C LEU A 85 1.56 -0.20 0.60
N LYS A 86 2.87 -0.26 0.49
CA LYS A 86 3.57 0.07 -0.76
C LYS A 86 3.36 -1.02 -1.78
N LEU A 87 2.87 -0.63 -2.95
CA LEU A 87 2.79 -1.45 -4.15
C LEU A 87 3.99 -1.14 -5.04
N THR A 88 4.72 -2.18 -5.43
CA THR A 88 5.99 -2.04 -6.15
C THR A 88 5.82 -1.18 -7.40
N GLN A 89 6.59 -0.08 -7.45
CA GLN A 89 6.58 0.92 -8.51
C GLN A 89 5.26 1.70 -8.68
N LEU A 90 4.17 1.44 -7.97
CA LEU A 90 2.89 2.15 -8.16
C LEU A 90 2.70 3.28 -7.15
N GLY A 91 3.07 3.08 -5.90
CA GLY A 91 2.88 4.03 -4.80
C GLY A 91 2.32 3.33 -3.56
N HIS A 92 1.69 4.10 -2.66
CA HIS A 92 1.22 3.60 -1.37
C HIS A 92 -0.30 3.55 -1.29
N LEU A 93 -0.85 2.39 -0.90
CA LEU A 93 -2.29 2.19 -0.70
C LEU A 93 -2.62 2.29 0.78
N GLU A 94 -3.57 3.15 1.14
CA GLU A 94 -4.02 3.31 2.52
C GLU A 94 -4.95 2.17 2.94
N CYS A 95 -4.59 1.40 3.96
CA CYS A 95 -5.34 0.24 4.44
C CYS A 95 -6.04 0.59 5.76
N ARG A 96 -7.28 1.07 5.71
CA ARG A 96 -7.94 1.66 6.88
C ARG A 96 -8.89 0.68 7.57
N PRO A 97 -8.65 0.32 8.85
CA PRO A 97 -9.48 -0.64 9.56
C PRO A 97 -10.82 -0.05 10.01
N LEU A 98 -11.86 -0.87 10.01
CA LEU A 98 -13.15 -0.66 10.66
C LEU A 98 -13.40 -1.85 11.60
N LYS A 99 -13.65 -1.59 12.88
CA LYS A 99 -13.98 -2.64 13.85
C LYS A 99 -15.44 -3.08 13.63
N LEU A 100 -15.69 -4.38 13.50
CA LEU A 100 -17.06 -4.90 13.44
C LEU A 100 -17.82 -4.56 14.73
N GLY A 101 -19.06 -4.05 14.62
CA GLY A 101 -19.98 -3.85 15.75
C GLY A 101 -19.88 -2.52 16.50
N GLN A 102 -18.85 -1.68 16.31
CA GLN A 102 -18.80 -0.32 16.87
C GLN A 102 -19.01 0.74 15.77
N SER A 103 -20.22 1.32 15.69
CA SER A 103 -20.54 2.46 14.79
C SER A 103 -19.89 2.38 13.40
N GLY A 104 -19.84 1.19 12.80
CA GLY A 104 -19.08 0.79 11.61
C GLY A 104 -19.60 1.40 10.30
N LYS A 105 -19.79 2.72 10.29
CA LYS A 105 -20.25 3.49 9.13
C LYS A 105 -19.13 4.30 8.49
N PHE A 106 -18.03 4.53 9.20
CA PHE A 106 -16.93 5.35 8.71
C PHE A 106 -15.56 4.85 9.17
N CYS A 107 -14.57 4.99 8.29
CA CYS A 107 -13.16 4.96 8.66
C CYS A 107 -12.63 6.38 8.85
N ASN A 108 -11.66 6.52 9.76
CA ASN A 108 -10.93 7.77 9.92
C ASN A 108 -9.72 7.76 8.99
N ILE A 109 -9.57 8.85 8.25
CA ILE A 109 -8.43 9.13 7.40
C ILE A 109 -7.61 10.22 8.10
N PRO A 110 -6.32 10.00 8.36
CA PRO A 110 -5.45 10.98 9.01
C PRO A 110 -5.43 12.33 8.27
N LEU A 111 -5.09 13.40 8.98
CA LEU A 111 -4.94 14.73 8.40
C LEU A 111 -3.73 14.82 7.48
N GLU A 112 -2.64 14.13 7.84
CA GLU A 112 -1.48 13.99 6.98
C GLU A 112 -1.64 12.76 6.08
N ILE A 113 -2.14 12.98 4.86
CA ILE A 113 -2.09 11.97 3.79
C ILE A 113 -0.91 12.35 2.90
N PRO A 114 0.15 11.52 2.82
CA PRO A 114 1.25 11.76 1.90
C PRO A 114 0.79 11.84 0.43
N GLU A 115 1.47 12.63 -0.39
CA GLU A 115 1.10 12.82 -1.80
C GLU A 115 1.28 11.55 -2.65
N ASP A 116 2.08 10.59 -2.18
CA ASP A 116 2.32 9.30 -2.84
C ASP A 116 1.22 8.26 -2.59
N ARG A 117 0.14 8.64 -1.90
CA ARG A 117 -1.02 7.78 -1.70
C ARG A 117 -1.84 7.66 -2.98
N ILE A 118 -1.91 6.44 -3.50
CA ILE A 118 -2.59 6.13 -4.75
C ILE A 118 -4.05 5.71 -4.56
N GLY A 119 -4.51 5.61 -3.31
CA GLY A 119 -5.88 5.31 -2.96
C GLY A 119 -6.01 4.77 -1.55
N LEU A 120 -7.22 4.36 -1.19
CA LEU A 120 -7.55 3.81 0.10
C LEU A 120 -8.48 2.61 -0.03
N VAL A 121 -8.21 1.57 0.75
CA VAL A 121 -9.07 0.41 0.96
C VAL A 121 -9.58 0.41 2.39
N ALA A 122 -10.89 0.32 2.54
CA ALA A 122 -11.54 0.15 3.83
C ALA A 122 -11.67 -1.34 4.17
N VAL A 123 -11.21 -1.74 5.35
CA VAL A 123 -11.15 -3.13 5.78
C VAL A 123 -11.96 -3.31 7.06
N GLU A 124 -13.09 -4.02 6.99
CA GLU A 124 -13.81 -4.44 8.19
C GLU A 124 -13.10 -5.63 8.85
N ILE A 125 -12.86 -5.58 10.15
CA ILE A 125 -12.12 -6.61 10.86
C ILE A 125 -13.00 -7.18 11.98
N ASP A 126 -13.20 -8.50 11.93
CA ASP A 126 -13.82 -9.31 12.96
C ASP A 126 -12.76 -10.24 13.56
N THR A 127 -12.21 -9.86 14.71
CA THR A 127 -11.21 -10.67 15.41
C THR A 127 -11.81 -11.90 16.08
N GLN A 128 -13.11 -11.94 16.37
CA GLN A 128 -13.76 -13.12 16.94
C GLN A 128 -13.87 -14.23 15.89
N ARG A 129 -14.17 -13.86 14.64
CA ARG A 129 -14.22 -14.79 13.50
C ARG A 129 -12.88 -14.93 12.77
N GLN A 130 -11.86 -14.18 13.19
CA GLN A 130 -10.57 -14.09 12.51
C GLN A 130 -10.75 -13.81 11.01
N ALA A 131 -11.59 -12.83 10.67
CA ALA A 131 -11.91 -12.48 9.30
C ALA A 131 -11.70 -10.98 9.06
N ALA A 132 -11.12 -10.65 7.91
CA ALA A 132 -11.00 -9.29 7.41
C ALA A 132 -11.76 -9.21 6.09
N THR A 133 -12.62 -8.21 5.94
CA THR A 133 -13.43 -8.01 4.74
C THR A 133 -13.02 -6.69 4.09
N LEU A 134 -12.47 -6.76 2.88
CA LEU A 134 -12.21 -5.58 2.08
C LEU A 134 -13.56 -5.06 1.57
N LEU A 135 -14.04 -3.98 2.18
CA LEU A 135 -15.36 -3.43 1.89
C LEU A 135 -15.39 -2.73 0.52
N GLY A 136 -14.38 -1.91 0.26
CA GLY A 136 -14.36 -1.08 -0.94
C GLY A 136 -13.17 -0.14 -1.01
N PHE A 137 -13.14 0.65 -2.08
CA PHE A 137 -12.00 1.44 -2.50
C PHE A 137 -12.36 2.90 -2.82
N ILE A 138 -11.41 3.82 -2.64
CA ILE A 138 -11.48 5.17 -3.19
C ILE A 138 -10.10 5.64 -3.69
N ALA A 139 -10.05 6.17 -4.91
CA ALA A 139 -8.79 6.60 -5.54
C ALA A 139 -8.15 7.84 -4.91
N THR A 140 -8.98 8.79 -4.47
CA THR A 140 -8.52 10.07 -3.90
C THR A 140 -9.07 10.24 -2.49
N PRO A 141 -8.46 9.60 -1.48
CA PRO A 141 -8.89 9.76 -0.09
C PRO A 141 -8.73 11.22 0.34
N LYS A 142 -9.69 11.72 1.11
CA LYS A 142 -9.62 13.04 1.75
C LYS A 142 -9.60 12.85 3.26
N ALA A 143 -8.80 13.64 3.95
CA ALA A 143 -8.70 13.59 5.40
C ALA A 143 -10.07 13.72 6.09
N GLY A 144 -10.21 13.06 7.24
CA GLY A 144 -11.44 13.07 8.04
C GLY A 144 -12.23 11.76 7.95
N LYS A 145 -13.56 11.84 8.07
CA LYS A 145 -14.43 10.65 8.12
C LYS A 145 -14.87 10.24 6.72
N LEU A 146 -14.48 9.05 6.30
CA LEU A 146 -14.97 8.42 5.07
C LEU A 146 -16.05 7.42 5.41
N THR A 147 -17.26 7.64 4.90
CA THR A 147 -18.38 6.73 5.10
C THR A 147 -18.39 5.61 4.07
N VAL A 148 -18.83 4.41 4.46
CA VAL A 148 -18.79 3.19 3.61
C VAL A 148 -19.60 3.36 2.32
N ASP A 149 -20.66 4.17 2.33
CA ASP A 149 -21.49 4.48 1.16
C ASP A 149 -20.78 5.31 0.08
N LYS A 150 -19.58 5.83 0.35
CA LYS A 150 -18.75 6.54 -0.64
C LYS A 150 -17.69 5.66 -1.29
N LEU A 151 -17.57 4.43 -0.82
CA LEU A 151 -16.62 3.47 -1.38
C LEU A 151 -17.14 2.98 -2.73
N GLN A 152 -16.21 2.74 -3.63
CA GLN A 152 -16.43 1.96 -4.83
C GLN A 152 -16.21 0.48 -4.50
N SER A 153 -16.75 -0.41 -5.34
CA SER A 153 -16.47 -1.85 -5.19
C SER A 153 -14.97 -2.14 -5.28
N ILE A 154 -14.53 -3.25 -4.67
CA ILE A 154 -13.12 -3.64 -4.68
C ILE A 154 -12.60 -3.86 -6.10
N ASP A 155 -13.41 -4.30 -7.05
CA ASP A 155 -12.99 -4.44 -8.46
C ASP A 155 -12.49 -3.12 -9.08
N LYS A 156 -12.97 -1.96 -8.60
CA LYS A 156 -12.50 -0.66 -9.07
C LYS A 156 -11.07 -0.36 -8.64
N LEU A 157 -10.57 -0.98 -7.56
CA LEU A 157 -9.17 -0.91 -7.19
C LEU A 157 -8.29 -1.47 -8.31
N LEU A 158 -8.57 -2.68 -8.81
CA LEU A 158 -7.74 -3.31 -9.83
C LEU A 158 -7.71 -2.50 -11.14
N LEU A 159 -8.87 -1.99 -11.56
CA LEU A 159 -8.94 -1.09 -12.72
C LEU A 159 -8.13 0.20 -12.53
N HIS A 160 -8.13 0.75 -11.32
CA HIS A 160 -7.36 1.93 -10.98
C HIS A 160 -5.86 1.66 -10.97
N LEU A 161 -5.42 0.53 -10.42
CA LEU A 161 -4.01 0.13 -10.41
C LEU A 161 -3.49 -0.11 -11.84
N ASP A 162 -4.26 -0.80 -12.68
CA ASP A 162 -3.95 -1.00 -14.11
C ASP A 162 -3.88 0.33 -14.88
N TRP A 163 -4.77 1.28 -14.57
CA TRP A 163 -4.66 2.64 -15.10
C TRP A 163 -3.38 3.36 -14.66
N LEU A 164 -3.01 3.29 -13.37
CA LEU A 164 -1.78 3.89 -12.86
C LEU A 164 -0.54 3.30 -13.52
N GLU A 165 -0.51 1.98 -13.70
CA GLU A 165 0.58 1.29 -14.38
C GLU A 165 0.74 1.79 -15.82
N ARG A 166 -0.36 1.88 -16.58
CA ARG A 166 -0.35 2.41 -17.96
C ARG A 166 -0.03 3.90 -18.06
N LYS A 167 -0.33 4.68 -17.01
CA LYS A 167 -0.03 6.12 -16.97
C LYS A 167 1.45 6.40 -16.71
N LYS A 168 2.21 5.44 -16.20
CA LYS A 168 3.68 5.60 -16.15
C LYS A 168 4.18 5.90 -17.55
N ALA A 169 5.06 6.88 -17.66
CA ALA A 169 5.57 7.31 -18.96
C ALA A 169 6.08 6.08 -19.72
N PRO A 170 5.59 5.83 -20.95
CA PRO A 170 6.07 4.69 -21.72
C PRO A 170 7.57 4.85 -21.89
N VAL A 171 8.33 3.79 -21.58
CA VAL A 171 9.78 3.78 -21.78
C VAL A 171 10.04 4.14 -23.24
N GLN A 172 10.69 5.26 -23.46
CA GLN A 172 10.95 5.79 -24.81
C GLN A 172 12.11 5.03 -25.44
N LEU A 173 11.98 3.71 -25.63
CA LEU A 173 13.04 2.83 -26.15
C LEU A 173 13.60 3.33 -27.49
N ARG A 174 12.74 3.89 -28.35
CA ARG A 174 13.18 4.53 -29.59
C ARG A 174 14.10 5.71 -29.31
N GLN A 175 13.79 6.57 -28.35
CA GLN A 175 14.64 7.70 -27.99
C GLN A 175 15.96 7.23 -27.34
N TRP A 176 15.88 6.21 -26.47
CA TRP A 176 17.04 5.58 -25.86
C TRP A 176 18.01 4.99 -26.90
N LEU A 177 17.49 4.29 -27.93
CA LEU A 177 18.26 3.81 -29.10
C LEU A 177 18.95 4.95 -29.87
N HIS A 178 18.40 6.16 -29.83
CA HIS A 178 18.98 7.35 -30.44
C HIS A 178 19.78 8.20 -29.44
N ASN A 179 20.24 7.60 -28.34
CA ASN A 179 21.03 8.26 -27.28
C ASN A 179 20.33 9.48 -26.63
N LYS A 180 19.01 9.45 -26.53
CA LYS A 180 18.22 10.42 -25.77
C LYS A 180 17.68 9.73 -24.53
N PHE A 181 18.12 10.19 -23.36
CA PHE A 181 17.89 9.51 -22.09
C PHE A 181 17.05 10.35 -21.15
N ASP A 182 16.07 9.71 -20.51
CA ASP A 182 15.42 10.26 -19.32
C ASP A 182 16.36 10.11 -18.11
N ALA A 183 16.10 10.89 -17.06
CA ALA A 183 16.91 10.86 -15.83
C ALA A 183 17.02 9.43 -15.27
N GLY A 184 18.25 8.99 -14.99
CA GLY A 184 18.55 7.66 -14.45
C GLY A 184 18.83 6.56 -15.49
N TRP A 185 18.69 6.85 -16.79
CA TRP A 185 19.06 5.91 -17.86
C TRP A 185 20.48 6.17 -18.39
N GLN A 186 21.21 5.09 -18.66
CA GLN A 186 22.58 5.11 -19.20
C GLN A 186 22.60 4.65 -20.66
N SER A 187 23.67 5.02 -21.37
CA SER A 187 23.90 4.56 -22.74
C SER A 187 24.24 3.06 -22.78
N VAL A 188 23.98 2.41 -23.93
CA VAL A 188 24.40 1.01 -24.17
C VAL A 188 25.89 0.84 -23.91
N ALA A 189 26.70 1.81 -24.33
CA ALA A 189 28.14 1.78 -24.16
C ALA A 189 28.52 1.76 -22.67
N GLU A 190 27.91 2.60 -21.83
CA GLU A 190 28.21 2.62 -20.39
C GLU A 190 27.84 1.32 -19.67
N VAL A 191 26.78 0.65 -20.11
CA VAL A 191 26.33 -0.63 -19.53
C VAL A 191 27.23 -1.79 -19.97
N LEU A 192 27.72 -1.75 -21.22
CA LEU A 192 28.48 -2.84 -21.83
C LEU A 192 30.00 -2.67 -21.72
N VAL A 193 30.50 -1.48 -21.36
CA VAL A 193 31.92 -1.28 -21.09
C VAL A 193 32.30 -2.04 -19.81
N PRO A 194 33.20 -3.04 -19.89
CA PRO A 194 33.72 -3.68 -18.70
C PRO A 194 34.43 -2.62 -17.83
N LYS A 195 34.07 -2.50 -16.56
CA LYS A 195 34.68 -1.54 -15.61
C LYS A 195 36.21 -1.71 -15.41
N ASN A 196 36.84 -2.70 -16.04
CA ASN A 196 38.25 -3.06 -15.89
C ASN A 196 39.10 -2.90 -17.17
N LEU A 197 38.85 -1.87 -17.98
CA LEU A 197 39.75 -1.48 -19.07
C LEU A 197 40.29 -0.06 -18.85
N VAL A 198 40.98 0.13 -17.73
CA VAL A 198 41.94 1.23 -17.55
C VAL A 198 43.30 0.62 -17.24
N LEU A 199 43.93 -0.04 -18.22
CA LEU A 199 45.36 -0.28 -18.18
C LEU A 199 45.93 -0.34 -19.60
N LEU A 200 46.97 0.48 -19.79
CA LEU A 200 47.99 0.48 -20.87
C LEU A 200 47.68 1.26 -22.16
N SER A 201 47.85 2.59 -22.08
CA SER A 201 48.52 3.33 -23.16
C SER A 201 49.36 4.49 -22.57
N ALA A 202 50.42 4.13 -21.85
CA ALA A 202 51.51 5.06 -21.52
C ALA A 202 52.84 4.33 -21.65
N ALA A 203 53.16 3.89 -22.85
CA ALA A 203 54.51 3.61 -23.30
C ALA A 203 54.49 3.61 -24.83
N VAL A 204 54.94 4.71 -25.43
CA VAL A 204 55.69 4.86 -26.69
C VAL A 204 55.51 6.31 -27.16
N GLN A 205 56.36 7.21 -26.65
CA GLN A 205 57.36 7.97 -27.41
C GLN A 205 58.11 8.91 -26.48
#